data_AF-A0A3B9FIK8-F1
#
_entry.id   AF-A0A3B9FIK8-F1
#
_cell.length_a   1.000
_cell.length_b   1.000
_cell.length_c   1.000
_cell.angle_alpha   90.00
_cell.angle_beta   90.00
_cell.angle_gamma   90.00
#
_symmetry.space_group_name_H-M   'P 1'
#
loop_
_entity.id
_entity.type
_entity.pdbx_description
1 polymer ?
#
loop_
_entity_poly.entity_id
_entity_poly.type
_entity_poly.pdbx_seq_one_letter_code
_entity_poly.pdbx_strand_id
1 'polypeptide(L)'
;MKRTALPLALAFLGLGIDSHAVPLIAGLDENSSLALAEAGEALMGELQCANCHAGGAEYLFARKSGPDLSEVGQRVSSGFLIKFLANPPDAHKGARMPDLLQALPVKEREGAVEALAAFLISLGHEDEALPAWEEGDGARGKALFEEVGCLACHEDPRDGPSRKPVESLSSLAHLSDKYSASSLAQFLHEPLEVRKSGRMPDFHLSSREAADLAQFLVPGRAQVAKAEQAEPQKVRLGKRLFVQLNCVACHSLKDLPPPRPS
;
A
#
# COMPACT_ATOMS: atom_id res chain seq x y z
N MET A 1 -6.62 70.22 9.17
CA MET A 1 -6.22 69.00 9.90
C MET A 1 -7.40 68.04 9.94
N LYS A 2 -7.28 66.88 9.28
CA LYS A 2 -7.83 65.56 9.62
C LYS A 2 -7.58 64.64 8.42
N ARG A 3 -6.50 63.87 8.47
CA ARG A 3 -6.20 62.79 7.52
C ARG A 3 -7.02 61.58 7.96
N THR A 4 -7.99 61.17 7.14
CA THR A 4 -8.72 59.91 7.31
C THR A 4 -7.88 58.79 6.69
N ALA A 5 -7.33 57.91 7.52
CA ALA A 5 -6.72 56.66 7.08
C ALA A 5 -7.83 55.62 6.90
N LEU A 6 -7.94 55.06 5.69
CA LEU A 6 -8.80 53.92 5.37
C LEU A 6 -8.00 52.65 5.69
N PRO A 7 -8.49 51.71 6.53
CA PRO A 7 -7.77 50.47 6.78
C PRO A 7 -7.92 49.56 5.56
N LEU A 8 -6.79 49.23 4.93
CA LEU A 8 -6.71 48.22 3.89
C LEU A 8 -6.86 46.85 4.57
N ALA A 9 -8.06 46.27 4.50
CA ALA A 9 -8.27 44.89 4.92
C ALA A 9 -7.59 43.97 3.89
N LEU A 10 -6.44 43.39 4.25
CA LEU A 10 -5.85 42.29 3.50
C LEU A 10 -6.77 41.07 3.67
N ALA A 11 -7.57 40.79 2.64
CA ALA A 11 -8.20 39.50 2.49
C ALA A 11 -7.09 38.47 2.20
N PHE A 12 -6.73 37.68 3.21
CA PHE A 12 -6.02 36.43 2.97
C PHE A 12 -6.95 35.53 2.18
N LEU A 13 -6.77 35.48 0.85
CA LEU A 13 -7.21 34.35 0.07
C LEU A 13 -6.42 33.15 0.61
N GLY A 14 -7.07 32.36 1.47
CA GLY A 14 -6.62 31.02 1.76
C GLY A 14 -6.63 30.25 0.45
N LEU A 15 -5.47 30.16 -0.19
CA LEU A 15 -5.19 29.06 -1.11
C LEU A 15 -5.43 27.80 -0.29
N GLY A 16 -6.58 27.17 -0.52
CA GLY A 16 -6.85 25.83 -0.03
C GLY A 16 -5.65 25.00 -0.46
N ILE A 17 -4.88 24.56 0.52
CA ILE A 17 -3.91 23.51 0.31
C ILE A 17 -4.80 22.33 -0.04
N ASP A 18 -4.90 22.01 -1.34
CA ASP A 18 -5.50 20.76 -1.75
C ASP A 18 -4.81 19.69 -0.91
N SER A 19 -5.60 18.98 -0.10
CA SER A 19 -5.13 17.89 0.75
C SER A 19 -4.63 16.77 -0.16
N HIS A 20 -3.45 16.97 -0.75
CA HIS A 20 -2.69 15.94 -1.41
C HIS A 20 -2.52 14.83 -0.39
N ALA A 21 -2.94 13.64 -0.79
CA ALA A 21 -3.11 12.50 0.08
C ALA A 21 -1.85 12.23 0.92
N VAL A 22 -1.90 12.66 2.17
CA VAL A 22 -0.81 12.51 3.12
C VAL A 22 -0.72 11.02 3.48
N PRO A 23 0.45 10.38 3.40
CA PRO A 23 0.61 9.01 3.85
C PRO A 23 0.21 8.91 5.33
N LEU A 24 -0.65 7.94 5.65
CA LEU A 24 -1.17 7.78 7.01
C LEU A 24 -0.23 6.91 7.83
N ILE A 25 0.45 7.51 8.80
CA ILE A 25 1.28 6.79 9.76
C ILE A 25 0.58 6.80 11.11
N ALA A 26 -0.16 5.73 11.39
CA ALA A 26 -0.83 5.54 12.68
C ALA A 26 0.14 5.78 13.85
N GLY A 27 -0.25 6.66 14.78
CA GLY A 27 0.51 7.01 15.98
C GLY A 27 1.46 8.21 15.84
N LEU A 28 1.58 8.81 14.65
CA LEU A 28 2.31 10.06 14.41
C LEU A 28 1.40 11.25 14.05
N ASP A 29 0.09 11.09 14.23
CA ASP A 29 -0.89 12.18 14.10
C ASP A 29 -0.69 13.26 15.19
N GLU A 30 -1.39 14.40 15.06
CA GLU A 30 -1.11 15.71 15.68
C GLU A 30 -0.97 15.76 17.23
N ASN A 31 -1.03 14.62 17.92
CA ASN A 31 -0.82 14.44 19.36
C ASN A 31 0.40 13.59 19.72
N SER A 32 1.44 13.51 18.88
CA SER A 32 2.69 12.87 19.30
C SER A 32 3.34 13.69 20.42
N SER A 33 3.67 13.08 21.56
CA SER A 33 4.51 13.70 22.60
C SER A 33 5.97 13.91 22.17
N LEU A 34 6.26 13.68 20.89
CA LEU A 34 7.58 13.77 20.28
C LEU A 34 7.93 15.23 20.00
N ALA A 35 9.19 15.58 20.17
CA ALA A 35 9.73 16.82 19.63
C ALA A 35 9.68 16.78 18.09
N LEU A 36 9.66 17.95 17.45
CA LEU A 36 9.57 18.06 15.98
C LEU A 36 10.67 17.27 15.25
N ALA A 37 11.89 17.25 15.80
CA ALA A 37 12.99 16.46 15.25
C ALA A 37 12.71 14.96 15.32
N GLU A 38 12.23 14.46 16.47
CA GLU A 38 11.88 13.05 16.69
C GLU A 38 10.71 12.63 15.79
N ALA A 39 9.70 13.48 15.62
CA ALA A 39 8.62 13.26 14.66
C ALA A 39 9.16 13.19 13.23
N GLY A 40 10.09 14.08 12.86
CA GLY A 40 10.77 14.05 11.56
C GLY A 40 11.55 12.76 11.32
N GLU A 41 12.28 12.28 12.32
CA GLU A 41 13.01 11.01 12.26
C GLU A 41 12.07 9.81 12.12
N ALA A 42 10.98 9.78 12.88
CA ALA A 42 9.95 8.74 12.78
C ALA A 42 9.31 8.73 11.38
N LEU A 43 8.98 9.90 10.82
CA LEU A 43 8.45 10.02 9.46
C LEU A 43 9.46 9.52 8.41
N MET A 44 10.73 9.92 8.50
CA MET A 44 11.77 9.43 7.59
C MET A 44 11.93 7.91 7.66
N GLY A 45 11.83 7.35 8.86
CA GLY A 45 11.90 5.92 9.13
C GLY A 45 10.62 5.14 8.76
N GLU A 46 9.47 5.79 8.60
CA GLU A 46 8.21 5.15 8.19
C GLU A 46 7.97 5.26 6.68
N LEU A 47 8.30 6.40 6.08
CA LEU A 47 8.22 6.66 4.64
C LEU A 47 9.42 6.14 3.85
N GLN A 48 10.44 5.63 4.55
CA GLN A 48 11.66 5.06 3.96
C GLN A 48 12.43 6.01 3.05
N CYS A 49 12.50 7.30 3.39
CA CYS A 49 13.19 8.31 2.58
C CYS A 49 14.65 7.90 2.27
N ALA A 50 15.30 7.26 3.25
CA ALA A 50 16.67 6.78 3.19
C ALA A 50 16.91 5.60 2.23
N ASN A 51 15.85 4.96 1.72
CA ASN A 51 15.99 3.90 0.71
C ASN A 51 16.45 4.48 -0.64
N CYS A 52 16.10 5.74 -0.94
CA CYS A 52 16.48 6.42 -2.19
C CYS A 52 17.41 7.62 -1.98
N HIS A 53 17.29 8.35 -0.85
CA HIS A 53 18.06 9.57 -0.61
C HIS A 53 19.24 9.33 0.35
N ALA A 54 20.39 9.91 0.01
CA ALA A 54 21.54 9.97 0.90
C ALA A 54 21.25 10.87 2.13
N GLY A 55 21.90 10.59 3.26
CA GLY A 55 21.72 11.34 4.52
C GLY A 55 20.88 10.62 5.58
N GLY A 56 20.48 9.37 5.33
CA GLY A 56 19.65 8.57 6.24
C GLY A 56 20.37 7.48 7.05
N ALA A 57 21.68 7.34 6.89
CA ALA A 57 22.44 6.17 7.39
C ALA A 57 22.82 6.23 8.88
N GLU A 58 22.70 7.41 9.52
CA GLU A 58 22.94 7.56 10.96
C GLU A 58 21.68 7.46 11.82
N TYR A 59 20.50 7.26 11.22
CA TYR A 59 19.26 7.18 12.00
C TYR A 59 19.09 5.80 12.64
N LEU A 60 18.67 5.82 13.90
CA LEU A 60 18.52 4.69 14.82
C LEU A 60 17.48 3.63 14.39
N PHE A 61 16.74 3.87 13.31
CA PHE A 61 15.63 3.01 12.88
C PHE A 61 16.05 2.08 11.74
N ALA A 62 15.75 0.79 11.90
CA ALA A 62 15.99 -0.21 10.86
C ALA A 62 15.29 0.18 9.55
N ARG A 63 16.02 0.14 8.43
CA ARG A 63 15.43 0.30 7.09
C ARG A 63 14.36 -0.76 6.90
N LYS A 64 13.13 -0.34 6.61
CA LYS A 64 12.04 -1.26 6.28
C LYS A 64 12.02 -1.46 4.78
N SER A 65 11.64 -2.67 4.37
CA SER A 65 11.37 -2.96 2.97
C SER A 65 9.88 -2.80 2.68
N GLY A 66 9.58 -2.41 1.44
CA GLY A 66 8.26 -2.64 0.86
C GLY A 66 7.95 -4.14 0.76
N PRO A 67 6.72 -4.50 0.37
CA PRO A 67 6.33 -5.89 0.14
C PRO A 67 7.25 -6.60 -0.85
N ASP A 68 7.48 -7.89 -0.63
CA ASP A 68 8.03 -8.79 -1.64
C ASP A 68 7.06 -8.86 -2.82
N LEU A 69 7.58 -8.66 -4.04
CA LEU A 69 6.81 -8.65 -5.27
C LEU A 69 7.01 -9.90 -6.13
N SER A 70 7.85 -10.86 -5.71
CA SER A 70 8.26 -12.01 -6.53
C SER A 70 7.09 -12.83 -7.06
N GLU A 71 5.99 -12.89 -6.31
CA GLU A 71 4.75 -13.62 -6.67
C GLU A 71 3.53 -12.69 -6.66
N VAL A 72 3.71 -11.39 -6.88
CA VAL A 72 2.59 -10.44 -6.77
C VAL A 72 1.48 -10.72 -7.78
N GLY A 73 1.83 -11.26 -8.95
CA GLY A 73 0.89 -11.62 -10.01
C GLY A 73 -0.11 -12.71 -9.60
N GLN A 74 0.19 -13.55 -8.61
CA GLN A 74 -0.76 -14.52 -8.05
C GLN A 74 -1.62 -13.94 -6.92
N ARG A 75 -1.14 -12.87 -6.27
CA ARG A 75 -1.71 -12.35 -5.02
C ARG A 75 -2.59 -11.13 -5.20
N VAL A 76 -2.36 -10.32 -6.24
CA VAL A 76 -3.04 -9.04 -6.41
C VAL A 76 -3.73 -8.99 -7.77
N SER A 77 -4.96 -8.48 -7.80
CA SER A 77 -5.73 -8.34 -9.04
C SER A 77 -5.04 -7.38 -10.02
N SER A 78 -5.15 -7.66 -11.32
CA SER A 78 -4.60 -6.80 -12.37
C SER A 78 -5.22 -5.40 -12.34
N GLY A 79 -6.54 -5.34 -12.14
CA GLY A 79 -7.28 -4.08 -12.02
C GLY A 79 -6.76 -3.22 -10.88
N PHE A 80 -6.48 -3.82 -9.71
CA PHE A 80 -5.90 -3.09 -8.60
C PHE A 80 -4.47 -2.65 -8.87
N LEU A 81 -3.62 -3.49 -9.49
CA LEU A 81 -2.26 -3.09 -9.86
C LEU A 81 -2.25 -1.85 -10.75
N ILE A 82 -3.12 -1.81 -11.78
CA ILE A 82 -3.26 -0.67 -12.68
C ILE A 82 -3.71 0.58 -11.92
N LYS A 83 -4.80 0.48 -11.14
CA LYS A 83 -5.33 1.60 -10.34
C LYS A 83 -4.26 2.13 -9.36
N PHE A 84 -3.60 1.24 -8.64
CA PHE A 84 -2.61 1.58 -7.62
C PHE A 84 -1.34 2.19 -8.20
N LEU A 85 -0.85 1.70 -9.34
CA LEU A 85 0.31 2.31 -10.02
C LEU A 85 -0.02 3.69 -10.61
N ALA A 86 -1.27 3.90 -11.07
CA ALA A 86 -1.70 5.18 -11.61
C ALA A 86 -1.86 6.25 -10.53
N ASN A 87 -2.38 5.87 -9.35
CA ASN A 87 -2.57 6.77 -8.22
C ASN A 87 -2.65 5.97 -6.90
N PRO A 88 -1.52 5.74 -6.19
CA PRO A 88 -1.51 4.90 -5.00
C PRO A 88 -2.43 5.39 -3.87
N PRO A 89 -2.47 6.69 -3.54
CA PRO A 89 -3.34 7.17 -2.47
C PRO A 89 -4.84 7.09 -2.76
N ASP A 90 -5.25 7.16 -4.02
CA ASP A 90 -6.65 6.99 -4.43
C ASP A 90 -7.06 5.50 -4.36
N ALA A 91 -6.21 4.61 -4.88
CA ALA A 91 -6.46 3.17 -4.83
C ALA A 91 -6.37 2.58 -3.41
N HIS A 92 -5.58 3.20 -2.53
CA HIS A 92 -5.43 2.79 -1.13
C HIS A 92 -5.16 4.03 -0.27
N LYS A 93 -6.20 4.52 0.40
CA LYS A 93 -6.10 5.62 1.35
C LYS A 93 -5.04 5.33 2.41
N GLY A 94 -4.07 6.22 2.56
CA GLY A 94 -2.95 6.05 3.48
C GLY A 94 -1.80 5.16 2.95
N ALA A 95 -1.75 4.89 1.64
CA ALA A 95 -0.62 4.21 1.01
C ALA A 95 0.71 4.90 1.37
N ARG A 96 1.68 4.07 1.79
CA ARG A 96 3.06 4.53 2.07
C ARG A 96 3.95 4.56 0.82
N MET A 97 3.55 3.86 -0.24
CA MET A 97 4.24 3.94 -1.52
C MET A 97 3.88 5.29 -2.18
N PRO A 98 4.86 6.15 -2.48
CA PRO A 98 4.60 7.40 -3.19
C PRO A 98 4.22 7.16 -4.65
N ASP A 99 3.59 8.15 -5.27
CA ASP A 99 3.37 8.16 -6.72
C ASP A 99 4.69 8.45 -7.46
N LEU A 100 5.39 7.39 -7.86
CA LEU A 100 6.67 7.50 -8.57
C LEU A 100 6.52 7.92 -10.05
N LEU A 101 5.32 7.83 -10.62
CA LEU A 101 5.10 8.17 -12.02
C LEU A 101 4.96 9.68 -12.24
N GLN A 102 4.84 10.47 -11.17
CA GLN A 102 4.88 11.93 -11.26
C GLN A 102 6.16 12.46 -11.89
N ALA A 103 7.28 11.73 -11.77
CA ALA A 103 8.55 12.08 -12.40
C ALA A 103 8.53 11.95 -13.94
N LEU A 104 7.56 11.23 -14.51
CA LEU A 104 7.43 11.03 -15.95
C LEU A 104 6.55 12.12 -16.60
N PRO A 105 6.79 12.46 -17.88
CA PRO A 105 5.89 13.31 -18.66
C PRO A 105 4.46 12.73 -18.66
N VAL A 106 3.45 13.58 -18.51
CA VAL A 106 2.03 13.16 -18.39
C VAL A 106 1.62 12.16 -19.47
N LYS A 107 2.02 12.42 -20.72
CA LYS A 107 1.72 11.57 -21.89
C LYS A 107 2.35 10.15 -21.83
N GLU A 108 3.34 9.93 -20.98
CA GLU A 108 4.06 8.65 -20.84
C GLU A 108 3.54 7.83 -19.65
N ARG A 109 2.79 8.45 -18.73
CA ARG A 109 2.38 7.81 -17.47
C ARG A 109 1.46 6.63 -17.68
N GLU A 110 0.46 6.75 -18.55
CA GLU A 110 -0.48 5.66 -18.83
C GLU A 110 0.24 4.43 -19.40
N GLY A 111 1.10 4.62 -20.40
CA GLY A 111 1.93 3.54 -20.96
C GLY A 111 2.89 2.94 -19.93
N ALA A 112 3.42 3.75 -19.00
CA ALA A 112 4.25 3.26 -17.91
C ALA A 112 3.45 2.41 -16.91
N VAL A 113 2.23 2.81 -16.55
CA VAL A 113 1.31 2.02 -15.71
C VAL A 113 1.04 0.67 -16.35
N GLU A 114 0.64 0.65 -17.63
CA GLU A 114 0.34 -0.60 -18.33
C GLU A 114 1.56 -1.53 -18.40
N ALA A 115 2.73 -0.98 -18.72
CA ALA A 115 3.95 -1.76 -18.81
C ALA A 115 4.37 -2.35 -17.46
N LEU A 116 4.36 -1.53 -16.40
CA LEU A 116 4.66 -1.96 -15.03
C LEU A 116 3.65 -3.01 -14.55
N ALA A 117 2.35 -2.79 -14.76
CA ALA A 117 1.32 -3.74 -14.40
C ALA A 117 1.50 -5.07 -15.15
N ALA A 118 1.78 -5.04 -16.45
CA ALA A 118 2.05 -6.25 -17.23
C ALA A 118 3.26 -7.02 -16.69
N PHE A 119 4.34 -6.31 -16.32
CA PHE A 119 5.49 -6.94 -15.66
C PHE A 119 5.11 -7.60 -14.34
N LEU A 120 4.39 -6.89 -13.45
CA LEU A 120 3.98 -7.44 -12.15
C LEU A 120 3.01 -8.63 -12.29
N ILE A 121 2.10 -8.59 -13.27
CA ILE A 121 1.19 -9.70 -13.59
C ILE A 121 1.99 -10.92 -14.08
N SER A 122 3.03 -10.70 -14.90
CA SER A 122 3.89 -11.78 -15.42
C SER A 122 4.69 -12.51 -14.34
N LEU A 123 4.78 -11.96 -13.12
CA LEU A 123 5.41 -12.61 -11.98
C LEU A 123 4.50 -13.65 -11.30
N GLY A 124 3.28 -13.86 -11.80
CA GLY A 124 2.45 -14.97 -11.34
C GLY A 124 2.71 -16.23 -12.15
N HIS A 125 3.39 -17.24 -11.59
CA HIS A 125 3.62 -18.49 -12.32
C HIS A 125 2.46 -19.47 -12.11
N GLU A 126 1.95 -20.11 -13.18
CA GLU A 126 0.86 -21.12 -13.08
C GLU A 126 1.30 -22.37 -12.30
N ASP A 127 2.58 -22.74 -12.38
CA ASP A 127 3.16 -23.91 -11.69
C ASP A 127 3.22 -23.76 -10.17
N GLU A 128 3.05 -22.54 -9.66
CA GLU A 128 3.11 -22.17 -8.24
C GLU A 128 1.77 -21.54 -7.82
N ALA A 129 0.64 -22.03 -8.35
CA ALA A 129 -0.68 -21.56 -7.93
C ALA A 129 -0.83 -21.60 -6.40
N LEU A 130 -1.44 -20.56 -5.83
CA LEU A 130 -1.69 -20.47 -4.40
C LEU A 130 -2.36 -21.76 -3.89
N PRO A 131 -2.06 -22.18 -2.65
CA PRO A 131 -2.67 -23.36 -2.06
C PRO A 131 -4.19 -23.33 -2.22
N ALA A 132 -4.80 -24.50 -2.47
CA ALA A 132 -6.25 -24.58 -2.47
C ALA A 132 -6.75 -24.34 -1.04
N TRP A 133 -7.37 -23.18 -0.81
CA TRP A 133 -8.00 -22.83 0.46
C TRP A 133 -9.40 -23.42 0.53
N GLU A 134 -9.79 -23.95 1.69
CA GLU A 134 -11.19 -24.29 1.94
C GLU A 134 -12.07 -23.03 1.86
N GLU A 135 -13.31 -23.17 1.41
CA GLU A 135 -14.26 -22.06 1.38
C GLU A 135 -14.57 -21.60 2.80
N GLY A 136 -14.22 -20.36 3.12
CA GLY A 136 -14.43 -19.75 4.44
C GLY A 136 -15.90 -19.48 4.76
N ASP A 137 -16.17 -19.22 6.03
CA ASP A 137 -17.46 -18.77 6.54
C ASP A 137 -17.34 -17.31 7.01
N GLY A 138 -18.02 -16.40 6.32
CA GLY A 138 -17.96 -14.98 6.63
C GLY A 138 -18.56 -14.61 7.99
N ALA A 139 -19.48 -15.41 8.55
CA ALA A 139 -20.03 -15.15 9.88
C ALA A 139 -19.01 -15.52 10.98
N ARG A 140 -18.29 -16.64 10.81
CA ARG A 140 -17.16 -16.98 11.69
C ARG A 140 -16.01 -15.98 11.52
N GLY A 141 -15.68 -15.61 10.29
CA GLY A 141 -14.66 -14.61 10.00
C GLY A 141 -14.95 -13.27 10.67
N LYS A 142 -16.22 -12.86 10.68
CA LYS A 142 -16.66 -11.65 11.37
C LYS A 142 -16.44 -11.75 12.89
N ALA A 143 -16.79 -12.86 13.51
CA ALA A 143 -16.55 -13.07 14.94
C ALA A 143 -15.03 -13.06 15.26
N LEU A 144 -14.24 -13.74 14.43
CA LEU A 144 -12.77 -13.77 14.54
C LEU A 144 -12.14 -12.38 14.40
N PHE A 145 -12.67 -11.52 13.53
CA PHE A 145 -12.13 -10.17 13.33
C PHE A 145 -12.22 -9.32 14.62
N GLU A 146 -13.30 -9.52 15.38
CA GLU A 146 -13.49 -8.89 16.69
C GLU A 146 -12.62 -9.58 17.77
N GLU A 147 -12.60 -10.91 17.80
CA GLU A 147 -11.90 -11.72 18.81
C GLU A 147 -10.37 -11.60 18.74
N VAL A 148 -9.79 -11.66 17.54
CA VAL A 148 -8.34 -11.52 17.30
C VAL A 148 -7.86 -10.09 17.58
N GLY A 149 -8.80 -9.12 17.62
CA GLY A 149 -8.49 -7.72 17.91
C GLY A 149 -8.12 -6.89 16.68
N CYS A 150 -8.56 -7.29 15.48
CA CYS A 150 -8.28 -6.55 14.23
C CYS A 150 -8.77 -5.09 14.29
N LEU A 151 -9.86 -4.85 15.04
CA LEU A 151 -10.44 -3.52 15.30
C LEU A 151 -9.52 -2.57 16.07
N ALA A 152 -8.43 -3.04 16.67
CA ALA A 152 -7.45 -2.18 17.32
C ALA A 152 -6.66 -1.30 16.31
N CYS A 153 -6.54 -1.77 15.07
CA CYS A 153 -5.75 -1.12 14.01
C CYS A 153 -6.54 -0.85 12.74
N HIS A 154 -7.60 -1.61 12.49
CA HIS A 154 -8.42 -1.52 11.28
C HIS A 154 -9.83 -1.03 11.58
N GLU A 155 -10.36 -0.22 10.68
CA GLU A 155 -11.78 0.13 10.69
C GLU A 155 -12.63 -1.11 10.41
N ASP A 156 -13.85 -1.16 10.98
CA ASP A 156 -14.82 -2.19 10.61
C ASP A 156 -15.24 -2.00 9.15
N PRO A 157 -15.04 -2.99 8.26
CA PRO A 157 -15.43 -2.89 6.86
C PRO A 157 -16.92 -2.57 6.63
N ARG A 158 -17.78 -2.77 7.63
CA ARG A 158 -19.24 -2.55 7.57
C ARG A 158 -19.68 -1.16 8.04
N ASP A 159 -18.85 -0.42 8.76
CA ASP A 159 -19.24 0.90 9.29
C ASP A 159 -19.47 1.94 8.16
N GLY A 160 -19.03 1.63 6.94
CA GLY A 160 -19.11 2.51 5.79
C GLY A 160 -18.38 3.84 6.04
N PRO A 161 -18.50 4.81 5.12
CA PRO A 161 -17.94 6.15 5.34
C PRO A 161 -18.70 6.97 6.41
N SER A 162 -19.72 6.40 7.05
CA SER A 162 -20.70 7.10 7.88
C SER A 162 -20.28 7.28 9.34
N ARG A 163 -19.29 6.52 9.81
CA ARG A 163 -18.67 6.75 11.11
C ARG A 163 -17.51 7.72 10.92
N LYS A 164 -17.34 8.72 11.80
CA LYS A 164 -16.17 9.60 11.76
C LYS A 164 -14.93 8.71 11.73
N PRO A 165 -14.06 8.82 10.70
CA PRO A 165 -12.83 8.06 10.65
C PRO A 165 -12.10 8.28 11.97
N VAL A 166 -11.75 7.20 12.66
CA VAL A 166 -10.73 7.32 13.69
C VAL A 166 -9.46 7.51 12.89
N GLU A 167 -8.92 8.73 12.86
CA GLU A 167 -7.85 9.10 11.93
C GLU A 167 -6.62 8.19 12.03
N SER A 168 -6.44 7.50 13.14
CA SER A 168 -5.37 6.52 13.37
C SER A 168 -5.61 5.11 12.81
N LEU A 169 -6.84 4.74 12.41
CA LEU A 169 -7.17 3.40 11.94
C LEU A 169 -7.01 3.27 10.41
N SER A 170 -6.50 2.11 9.99
CA SER A 170 -6.27 1.82 8.58
C SER A 170 -7.52 1.19 7.95
N SER A 171 -8.11 1.89 6.99
CA SER A 171 -9.27 1.38 6.24
C SER A 171 -8.94 0.15 5.40
N LEU A 172 -9.89 -0.79 5.33
CA LEU A 172 -9.78 -2.03 4.54
C LEU A 172 -10.69 -2.04 3.30
N ALA A 173 -11.30 -0.91 2.94
CA ALA A 173 -12.27 -0.83 1.83
C ALA A 173 -11.72 -1.29 0.47
N HIS A 174 -10.40 -1.20 0.27
CA HIS A 174 -9.72 -1.56 -0.97
C HIS A 174 -9.53 -3.08 -1.16
N LEU A 175 -9.76 -3.90 -0.12
CA LEU A 175 -9.43 -5.33 -0.17
C LEU A 175 -10.20 -6.08 -1.26
N SER A 176 -11.48 -5.79 -1.45
CA SER A 176 -12.34 -6.46 -2.45
C SER A 176 -11.93 -6.17 -3.90
N ASP A 177 -11.28 -5.04 -4.16
CA ASP A 177 -10.70 -4.74 -5.47
C ASP A 177 -9.34 -5.43 -5.64
N LYS A 178 -8.63 -5.66 -4.52
CA LYS A 178 -7.22 -6.03 -4.50
C LYS A 178 -6.96 -7.53 -4.46
N TYR A 179 -7.69 -8.26 -3.62
CA TYR A 179 -7.42 -9.67 -3.32
C TYR A 179 -8.62 -10.54 -3.67
N SER A 180 -8.32 -11.77 -4.11
CA SER A 180 -9.28 -12.88 -4.02
C SER A 180 -9.34 -13.40 -2.58
N ALA A 181 -10.40 -14.14 -2.22
CA ALA A 181 -10.49 -14.79 -0.91
C ALA A 181 -9.27 -15.67 -0.61
N SER A 182 -8.83 -16.49 -1.58
CA SER A 182 -7.65 -17.36 -1.41
C SER A 182 -6.34 -16.59 -1.23
N SER A 183 -6.12 -15.53 -2.01
CA SER A 183 -4.90 -14.71 -1.88
C SER A 183 -4.87 -13.88 -0.60
N LEU A 184 -6.04 -13.42 -0.12
CA LEU A 184 -6.14 -12.77 1.18
C LEU A 184 -5.92 -13.78 2.31
N ALA A 185 -6.50 -14.98 2.22
CA ALA A 185 -6.29 -16.04 3.21
C ALA A 185 -4.81 -16.41 3.33
N GLN A 186 -4.09 -16.58 2.22
CA GLN A 186 -2.64 -16.80 2.24
C GLN A 186 -1.89 -15.66 2.94
N PHE A 187 -2.23 -14.41 2.63
CA PHE A 187 -1.59 -13.27 3.26
C PHE A 187 -1.88 -13.19 4.77
N LEU A 188 -3.11 -13.50 5.20
CA LEU A 188 -3.48 -13.50 6.62
C LEU A 188 -2.81 -14.63 7.40
N HIS A 189 -2.59 -15.78 6.76
CA HIS A 189 -1.92 -16.93 7.36
C HIS A 189 -0.42 -16.71 7.54
N GLU A 190 0.25 -16.10 6.56
CA GLU A 190 1.70 -15.85 6.60
C GLU A 190 2.04 -14.41 6.17
N PRO A 191 1.66 -13.39 6.98
CA PRO A 191 1.78 -11.99 6.56
C PRO A 191 3.22 -11.51 6.41
N LEU A 192 4.14 -12.09 7.18
CA LEU A 192 5.55 -11.68 7.22
C LEU A 192 6.38 -12.23 6.05
N GLU A 193 5.91 -13.26 5.34
CA GLU A 193 6.55 -13.72 4.09
C GLU A 193 6.48 -12.62 3.02
N VAL A 194 5.30 -12.00 2.89
CA VAL A 194 5.08 -10.90 1.94
C VAL A 194 5.57 -9.56 2.50
N ARG A 195 5.34 -9.30 3.78
CA ARG A 195 5.60 -8.00 4.43
C ARG A 195 6.48 -8.18 5.67
N LYS A 196 7.75 -8.49 5.44
CA LYS A 196 8.78 -8.66 6.50
C LYS A 196 8.86 -7.48 7.46
N SER A 197 8.62 -6.26 6.97
CA SER A 197 8.59 -5.03 7.77
C SER A 197 7.16 -4.48 8.00
N GLY A 198 6.15 -5.33 7.86
CA GLY A 198 4.75 -4.99 8.11
C GLY A 198 4.49 -4.67 9.58
N ARG A 199 3.49 -3.80 9.84
CA ARG A 199 3.02 -3.52 11.21
C ARG A 199 2.00 -4.53 11.72
N MET A 200 1.32 -5.23 10.80
CA MET A 200 0.40 -6.30 11.15
C MET A 200 1.23 -7.51 11.61
N PRO A 201 1.10 -7.95 12.87
CA PRO A 201 1.84 -9.11 13.36
C PRO A 201 1.33 -10.40 12.70
N ASP A 202 2.11 -11.46 12.82
CA ASP A 202 1.60 -12.81 12.61
C ASP A 202 0.74 -13.19 13.82
N PHE A 203 -0.56 -13.39 13.60
CA PHE A 203 -1.51 -13.80 14.62
C PHE A 203 -1.58 -15.33 14.78
N HIS A 204 -0.77 -16.07 14.02
CA HIS A 204 -0.72 -17.53 14.00
C HIS A 204 -2.09 -18.16 13.72
N LEU A 205 -2.84 -17.55 12.79
CA LEU A 205 -4.14 -18.04 12.36
C LEU A 205 -3.99 -19.42 11.72
N SER A 206 -4.88 -20.35 12.07
CA SER A 206 -5.02 -21.59 11.33
C SER A 206 -5.49 -21.33 9.91
N SER A 207 -5.32 -22.31 9.01
CA SER A 207 -5.78 -22.18 7.63
C SER A 207 -7.30 -21.96 7.54
N ARG A 208 -8.06 -22.53 8.48
CA ARG A 208 -9.52 -22.36 8.58
C ARG A 208 -9.88 -20.93 8.98
N GLU A 209 -9.23 -20.37 10.00
CA GLU A 209 -9.48 -19.01 10.48
C GLU A 209 -9.10 -17.95 9.44
N ALA A 210 -7.96 -18.14 8.76
CA ALA A 210 -7.54 -17.25 7.68
C ALA A 210 -8.54 -17.27 6.50
N ALA A 211 -9.07 -18.44 6.13
CA ALA A 211 -10.12 -18.55 5.11
C ALA A 211 -11.42 -17.87 5.54
N ASP A 212 -11.87 -18.08 6.79
CA ASP A 212 -13.09 -17.46 7.33
C ASP A 212 -12.96 -15.93 7.35
N LEU A 213 -11.83 -15.40 7.86
CA LEU A 213 -11.53 -13.97 7.85
C LEU A 213 -11.46 -13.41 6.42
N ALA A 214 -10.82 -14.11 5.50
CA ALA A 214 -10.77 -13.68 4.11
C ALA A 214 -12.17 -13.64 3.49
N GLN A 215 -13.02 -14.64 3.73
CA GLN A 215 -14.39 -14.66 3.24
C GLN A 215 -15.23 -13.50 3.78
N PHE A 216 -15.00 -13.12 5.04
CA PHE A 216 -15.63 -11.95 5.64
C PHE A 216 -15.17 -10.64 4.98
N LEU A 217 -13.87 -10.48 4.75
CA LEU A 217 -13.26 -9.25 4.25
C LEU A 217 -13.44 -9.03 2.74
N VAL A 218 -13.46 -10.12 1.96
CA VAL A 218 -13.64 -10.10 0.51
C VAL A 218 -14.75 -11.07 0.09
N PRO A 219 -16.03 -10.73 0.35
CA PRO A 219 -17.15 -11.58 -0.07
C PRO A 219 -17.30 -11.66 -1.60
N GLY A 220 -16.58 -10.81 -2.35
CA GLY A 220 -16.54 -10.77 -3.81
C GLY A 220 -15.31 -11.45 -4.41
N ARG A 221 -15.40 -11.79 -5.71
CA ARG A 221 -14.30 -12.41 -6.45
C ARG A 221 -13.52 -11.34 -7.23
N ALA A 222 -12.50 -10.74 -6.61
CA ALA A 222 -11.48 -10.03 -7.40
C ALA A 222 -10.82 -11.06 -8.32
N GLN A 223 -10.80 -10.78 -9.63
CA GLN A 223 -10.17 -11.67 -10.58
C GLN A 223 -8.68 -11.35 -10.66
N VAL A 224 -7.85 -12.32 -10.30
CA VAL A 224 -6.41 -12.26 -10.56
C VAL A 224 -6.21 -12.62 -12.03
N ALA A 225 -5.50 -11.76 -12.78
CA ALA A 225 -5.20 -12.03 -14.18
C ALA A 225 -4.17 -13.16 -14.29
N LYS A 226 -4.28 -13.93 -15.36
CA LYS A 226 -3.30 -14.98 -15.67
C LYS A 226 -2.03 -14.35 -16.26
N ALA A 227 -0.86 -14.85 -15.92
CA ALA A 227 0.40 -14.30 -16.42
C ALA A 227 0.55 -14.41 -17.94
N GLU A 228 -0.04 -15.43 -18.56
CA GLU A 228 -0.08 -15.62 -20.02
C GLU A 228 -0.80 -14.48 -20.75
N GLN A 229 -1.62 -13.71 -20.03
CA GLN A 229 -2.35 -12.56 -20.59
C GLN A 229 -1.44 -11.31 -20.69
N ALA A 230 -0.24 -11.33 -20.10
CA ALA A 230 0.67 -10.20 -20.15
C ALA A 230 1.43 -10.14 -21.49
N GLU A 231 1.27 -9.03 -22.23
CA GLU A 231 1.94 -8.84 -23.51
C GLU A 231 3.48 -8.79 -23.36
N PRO A 232 4.26 -9.65 -24.06
CA PRO A 232 5.70 -9.77 -23.84
C PRO A 232 6.49 -8.46 -24.03
N GLN A 233 6.03 -7.58 -24.93
CA GLN A 233 6.66 -6.28 -25.14
C GLN A 233 6.45 -5.34 -23.95
N LYS A 234 5.23 -5.31 -23.39
CA LYS A 234 4.88 -4.54 -22.19
C LYS A 234 5.62 -5.07 -20.97
N VAL A 235 5.72 -6.39 -20.80
CA VAL A 235 6.51 -7.03 -19.73
C VAL A 235 7.97 -6.57 -19.76
N ARG A 236 8.62 -6.61 -20.93
CA ARG A 236 10.01 -6.15 -21.07
C ARG A 236 10.18 -4.66 -20.78
N LEU A 237 9.22 -3.83 -21.21
CA LEU A 237 9.22 -2.40 -20.91
C LEU A 237 9.02 -2.15 -19.40
N GLY A 238 8.06 -2.82 -18.78
CA GLY A 238 7.76 -2.74 -17.35
C GLY A 238 8.95 -3.11 -16.49
N LYS A 239 9.64 -4.22 -16.82
CA LYS A 239 10.86 -4.62 -16.12
C LYS A 239 11.96 -3.54 -16.19
N ARG A 240 12.13 -2.87 -17.34
CA ARG A 240 13.08 -1.75 -17.47
C ARG A 240 12.64 -0.55 -16.63
N LEU A 241 11.36 -0.16 -16.71
CA LEU A 241 10.81 0.95 -15.92
C LEU A 241 10.93 0.69 -14.42
N PHE A 242 10.70 -0.54 -13.97
CA PHE A 242 10.83 -0.94 -12.56
C PHE A 242 12.23 -0.66 -11.99
N VAL A 243 13.27 -0.89 -12.80
CA VAL A 243 14.65 -0.57 -12.43
C VAL A 243 14.92 0.93 -12.57
N GLN A 244 14.49 1.57 -13.65
CA GLN A 244 14.73 3.00 -13.92
C GLN A 244 14.07 3.92 -12.87
N LEU A 245 12.88 3.55 -12.40
CA LEU A 245 12.16 4.24 -11.32
C LEU A 245 12.63 3.81 -9.93
N ASN A 246 13.68 2.97 -9.87
CA ASN A 246 14.32 2.49 -8.64
C ASN A 246 13.35 1.77 -7.67
N CYS A 247 12.35 1.05 -8.20
CA CYS A 247 11.38 0.32 -7.37
C CYS A 247 12.05 -0.73 -6.46
N VAL A 248 13.17 -1.30 -6.91
CA VAL A 248 14.01 -2.24 -6.15
C VAL A 248 14.61 -1.66 -4.87
N ALA A 249 14.67 -0.33 -4.71
CA ALA A 249 15.16 0.29 -3.49
C ALA A 249 14.25 0.03 -2.28
N CYS A 250 12.97 -0.25 -2.53
CA CYS A 250 12.01 -0.59 -1.49
C CYS A 250 11.52 -2.03 -1.61
N HIS A 251 11.24 -2.51 -2.82
CA HIS A 251 10.63 -3.82 -3.03
C HIS A 251 11.68 -4.92 -3.22
N SER A 252 11.46 -6.05 -2.56
CA SER A 252 12.24 -7.27 -2.82
C SER A 252 11.70 -7.99 -4.05
N LEU A 253 12.61 -8.48 -4.89
CA LEU A 253 12.31 -9.35 -6.00
C LEU A 253 13.44 -10.39 -6.11
N LYS A 254 13.09 -11.69 -6.13
CA LYS A 254 14.04 -12.81 -6.13
C LYS A 254 15.16 -12.67 -7.16
N ASP A 255 14.84 -12.15 -8.35
CA ASP A 255 15.78 -12.04 -9.48
C ASP A 255 16.28 -10.61 -9.76
N LEU A 256 15.86 -9.61 -8.96
CA LEU A 256 16.29 -8.22 -9.09
C LEU A 256 16.55 -7.61 -7.71
N PRO A 257 17.72 -7.88 -7.10
CA PRO A 257 18.07 -7.26 -5.82
C PRO A 257 18.31 -5.75 -5.97
N PRO A 258 18.17 -4.98 -4.88
CA PRO A 258 18.52 -3.55 -4.88
C PRO A 258 19.96 -3.34 -5.33
N PRO A 259 20.25 -2.23 -6.04
CA PRO A 259 21.63 -1.84 -6.31
C PRO A 259 22.37 -1.67 -4.98
N ARG A 260 23.64 -2.10 -4.92
CA ARG A 260 24.46 -1.89 -3.72
C ARG A 260 24.57 -0.39 -3.46
N PRO A 261 24.41 0.08 -2.21
CA PRO A 261 24.64 1.47 -1.88
C PRO A 261 26.07 1.84 -2.28
N SER A 262 26.21 2.92 -3.06
CA SER A 262 27.49 3.52 -3.43
C SER A 262 28.12 4.26 -2.25
#